data_AF-A0A0G1YXL2-F1
#
_entry.id   AF-A0A0G1YXL2-F1
#
_cell.length_a   1.000
_cell.length_b   1.000
_cell.length_c   1.000
_cell.angle_alpha   90.00
_cell.angle_beta   90.00
_cell.angle_gamma   90.00
#
_symmetry.space_group_name_H-M   'P 1'
#
loop_
_entity.id
_entity.type
_entity.pdbx_description
1 polymer ?
#
loop_
_entity_poly.entity_id
_entity_poly.type
_entity_poly.pdbx_seq_one_letter_code
_entity_poly.pdbx_strand_id
1 'polypeptide(L)'
;MPSIRWGVVTEHRRDGSGGALATVKQYQGLSEAAQASDRESRFALAARNLEGFLAGPVGTALREMLKACREHIVLGKQLGGEYASVAILTSDGFYESQEGAGSWFVYAKHGEPVNPKLRPLTAREAVEAFAADGDRNPRGITDFLREQADALAKGILERRH
;
A
#
# COMPACT_ATOMS: atom_id res chain seq x y z
N MET A 1 33.21 -13.02 -2.69
CA MET A 1 33.06 -12.07 -1.57
C MET A 1 33.88 -10.82 -1.88
N PRO A 2 33.27 -9.64 -2.12
CA PRO A 2 34.05 -8.41 -2.25
C PRO A 2 34.25 -7.77 -0.87
N SER A 3 35.52 -7.50 -0.54
CA SER A 3 35.99 -6.88 0.70
C SER A 3 35.81 -5.36 0.67
N ILE A 4 35.21 -4.80 1.72
CA ILE A 4 35.13 -3.34 1.93
C ILE A 4 36.52 -2.82 2.28
N ARG A 5 37.06 -1.91 1.45
CA ARG A 5 38.34 -1.24 1.67
C ARG A 5 38.08 0.07 2.41
N TRP A 6 38.43 0.14 3.69
CA TRP A 6 38.42 1.39 4.46
C TRP A 6 39.53 2.30 3.93
N GLY A 7 39.15 3.36 3.21
CA GLY A 7 40.06 4.40 2.78
C GLY A 7 40.52 5.23 3.98
N VAL A 8 41.84 5.31 4.16
CA VAL A 8 42.50 6.15 5.16
C VAL A 8 42.13 7.61 4.90
N VAL A 9 41.51 8.27 5.89
CA VAL A 9 41.34 9.71 5.89
C VAL A 9 42.64 10.34 6.37
N THR A 10 43.47 10.82 5.44
CA THR A 10 44.57 11.72 5.79
C THR A 10 43.97 13.08 6.17
N GLU A 11 44.06 13.38 7.46
CA GLU A 11 43.61 14.62 8.08
C GLU A 11 44.57 15.77 7.70
N HIS A 12 44.25 16.51 6.64
CA HIS A 12 44.90 17.81 6.40
C HIS A 12 44.20 18.88 7.24
N ARG A 13 44.83 19.18 8.38
CA ARG A 13 44.47 20.25 9.30
C ARG A 13 44.61 21.62 8.59
N ARG A 14 43.48 22.26 8.30
CA ARG A 14 43.39 23.72 8.10
C ARG A 14 42.08 24.23 8.69
N ASP A 15 42.22 25.36 9.35
CA ASP A 15 41.21 26.08 10.12
C ASP A 15 39.90 26.30 9.35
N GLY A 16 38.76 26.08 10.00
CA GLY A 16 37.45 26.43 9.42
C GLY A 16 36.31 25.54 9.88
N SER A 17 35.75 25.84 11.05
CA SER A 17 34.54 25.24 11.66
C SER A 17 33.25 25.31 10.81
N GLY A 18 33.30 25.76 9.55
CA GLY A 18 32.18 25.78 8.60
C GLY A 18 32.14 24.61 7.61
N GLY A 19 33.25 23.91 7.38
CA GLY A 19 33.34 22.84 6.37
C GLY A 19 32.66 21.53 6.82
N ALA A 20 32.93 21.09 8.05
CA ALA A 20 32.43 19.82 8.59
C ALA A 20 30.88 19.79 8.68
N LEU A 21 30.24 20.90 9.04
CA LEU A 21 28.78 20.99 9.11
C LEU A 21 28.12 20.97 7.72
N ALA A 22 28.75 21.57 6.71
CA ALA A 22 28.27 21.52 5.34
C ALA A 22 28.40 20.11 4.74
N THR A 23 29.51 19.43 5.03
CA THR A 23 29.76 18.05 4.59
C THR A 23 28.77 17.06 5.25
N VAL A 24 28.53 17.16 6.56
CA VAL A 24 27.55 16.30 7.26
C VAL A 24 26.12 16.49 6.73
N LYS A 25 25.69 17.74 6.46
CA LYS A 25 24.38 18.01 5.85
C LYS A 25 24.25 17.44 4.44
N GLN A 26 25.31 17.50 3.63
CA GLN A 26 25.32 16.89 2.29
C GLN A 26 25.20 15.37 2.36
N TYR A 27 25.91 14.71 3.27
CA TYR A 27 25.81 13.25 3.44
C TYR A 27 24.45 12.80 4.01
N GLN A 28 23.86 13.56 4.94
CA GLN A 28 22.50 13.31 5.42
C GLN A 28 21.47 13.46 4.29
N GLY A 29 21.56 14.52 3.48
CA GLY A 29 20.69 14.71 2.32
C GLY A 29 20.82 13.63 1.25
N LEU A 30 22.05 13.13 1.00
CA LEU A 30 22.28 11.99 0.10
C LEU A 30 21.70 10.69 0.66
N SER A 31 21.78 10.49 1.98
CA SER A 31 21.18 9.32 2.67
C SER A 31 19.66 9.36 2.64
N GLU A 32 19.04 10.52 2.88
CA GLU A 32 17.58 10.70 2.81
C GLU A 32 17.05 10.55 1.38
N ALA A 33 17.75 11.13 0.39
CA ALA A 33 17.40 10.97 -1.02
C ALA A 33 17.50 9.50 -1.49
N ALA A 34 18.53 8.77 -1.05
CA ALA A 34 18.68 7.36 -1.34
C ALA A 34 17.55 6.53 -0.70
N GLN A 35 17.21 6.78 0.56
CA GLN A 35 16.11 6.09 1.24
C GLN A 35 14.74 6.41 0.60
N ALA A 36 14.52 7.65 0.18
CA ALA A 36 13.31 8.05 -0.54
C ALA A 36 13.23 7.35 -1.92
N SER A 37 14.35 7.28 -2.65
CA SER A 37 14.44 6.56 -3.93
C SER A 37 14.17 5.05 -3.78
N ASP A 38 14.74 4.44 -2.74
CA ASP A 38 14.50 3.02 -2.42
C ASP A 38 13.06 2.76 -1.98
N ARG A 39 12.44 3.70 -1.26
CA ARG A 39 11.02 3.64 -0.93
C ARG A 39 10.19 3.70 -2.21
N GLU A 40 10.39 4.71 -3.05
CA GLU A 40 9.61 4.87 -4.28
C GLU A 40 9.73 3.64 -5.19
N SER A 41 10.96 3.12 -5.37
CA SER A 41 11.20 1.92 -6.17
C SER A 41 10.47 0.69 -5.65
N ARG A 42 10.36 0.53 -4.32
CA ARG A 42 9.60 -0.58 -3.71
C ARG A 42 8.11 -0.49 -4.00
N PHE A 43 7.54 0.70 -3.86
CA PHE A 43 6.12 0.90 -4.11
C PHE A 43 5.77 0.82 -5.61
N ALA A 44 6.61 1.37 -6.49
CA ALA A 44 6.44 1.25 -7.93
C ALA A 44 6.47 -0.22 -8.38
N LEU A 45 7.42 -1.02 -7.85
CA LEU A 45 7.47 -2.45 -8.14
C LEU A 45 6.22 -3.18 -7.63
N ALA A 46 5.78 -2.89 -6.40
CA ALA A 46 4.57 -3.49 -5.84
C ALA A 46 3.31 -3.13 -6.65
N ALA A 47 3.18 -1.88 -7.10
CA ALA A 47 2.07 -1.44 -7.95
C ALA A 47 2.05 -2.18 -9.30
N ARG A 48 3.20 -2.34 -9.96
CA ARG A 48 3.29 -3.10 -11.21
C ARG A 48 2.95 -4.59 -11.01
N ASN A 49 3.40 -5.18 -9.90
CA ASN A 49 3.05 -6.57 -9.57
C ASN A 49 1.55 -6.73 -9.30
N LEU A 50 0.94 -5.75 -8.63
CA LEU A 50 -0.49 -5.72 -8.37
C LEU A 50 -1.31 -5.62 -9.67
N GLU A 51 -0.90 -4.75 -10.60
CA GLU A 51 -1.52 -4.64 -11.92
C GLU A 51 -1.40 -5.96 -12.69
N GLY A 52 -0.20 -6.56 -12.72
CA GLY A 52 0.02 -7.85 -13.37
C GLY A 52 -0.79 -8.99 -12.74
N PHE A 53 -0.92 -9.00 -11.41
CA PHE A 53 -1.77 -9.95 -10.69
C PHE A 53 -3.23 -9.79 -11.08
N LEU A 54 -3.74 -8.55 -11.13
CA LEU A 54 -5.14 -8.27 -11.44
C LEU A 54 -5.51 -8.50 -12.91
N ALA A 55 -4.55 -8.33 -13.83
CA ALA A 55 -4.71 -8.69 -15.23
C ALA A 55 -4.56 -10.20 -15.48
N GLY A 56 -4.01 -10.94 -14.52
CA GLY A 56 -3.82 -12.38 -14.60
C GLY A 56 -5.09 -13.19 -14.28
N PRO A 57 -5.08 -14.50 -14.53
CA PRO A 57 -6.25 -15.37 -14.33
C PRO A 57 -6.80 -15.35 -12.90
N VAL A 58 -5.91 -15.30 -11.90
CA VAL A 58 -6.28 -15.24 -10.47
C VAL A 58 -6.98 -13.92 -10.16
N GLY A 59 -6.45 -12.81 -10.66
CA GLY A 59 -7.04 -11.48 -10.49
C GLY A 59 -8.42 -11.36 -11.13
N THR A 60 -8.57 -11.90 -12.34
CA THR A 60 -9.87 -11.96 -13.03
C THR A 60 -10.88 -12.79 -12.24
N ALA A 61 -10.49 -13.99 -11.78
CA ALA A 61 -11.35 -14.83 -10.97
C ALA A 61 -11.78 -14.16 -9.65
N LEU A 62 -10.86 -13.43 -9.00
CA LEU A 62 -11.15 -12.63 -7.82
C LEU A 62 -12.21 -11.58 -8.10
N ARG A 63 -12.07 -10.78 -9.17
CA ARG A 63 -13.05 -9.74 -9.52
C ARG A 63 -14.42 -10.30 -9.85
N GLU A 64 -14.47 -11.41 -10.58
CA GLU A 64 -15.74 -12.10 -10.88
C GLU A 64 -16.40 -12.66 -9.62
N MET A 65 -15.62 -13.19 -8.66
CA MET A 65 -16.15 -13.62 -7.36
C MET A 65 -16.74 -12.44 -6.57
N LEU A 66 -16.01 -11.32 -6.47
CA LEU A 66 -16.50 -10.12 -5.79
C LEU A 66 -17.81 -9.62 -6.41
N LYS A 67 -17.89 -9.62 -7.75
CA LYS A 67 -19.11 -9.26 -8.48
C LYS A 67 -20.27 -10.21 -8.18
N ALA A 68 -20.04 -11.52 -8.26
CA ALA A 68 -21.06 -12.53 -8.06
C ALA A 68 -21.62 -12.52 -6.63
N CYS A 69 -20.79 -12.18 -5.66
CA CYS A 69 -21.16 -12.13 -4.25
C CYS A 69 -21.58 -10.74 -3.76
N ARG A 70 -21.43 -9.70 -4.59
CA ARG A 70 -21.60 -8.28 -4.21
C ARG A 70 -20.73 -7.90 -3.00
N GLU A 71 -19.53 -8.47 -2.94
CA GLU A 71 -18.56 -8.27 -1.86
C GLU A 71 -17.44 -7.31 -2.30
N HIS A 72 -16.66 -6.84 -1.34
CA HIS A 72 -15.46 -6.02 -1.56
C HIS A 72 -14.37 -6.43 -0.57
N ILE A 73 -13.11 -6.16 -0.90
CA ILE A 73 -11.97 -6.38 0.00
C ILE A 73 -11.46 -5.04 0.51
N VAL A 74 -11.35 -4.90 1.82
CA VAL A 74 -10.72 -3.74 2.45
C VAL A 74 -9.20 -3.90 2.43
N LEU A 75 -8.51 -2.95 1.81
CA LEU A 75 -7.05 -2.96 1.69
C LEU A 75 -6.36 -2.33 2.90
N GLY A 76 -6.93 -1.24 3.40
CA GLY A 76 -6.38 -0.49 4.52
C GLY A 76 -7.21 0.72 4.88
N LYS A 77 -6.99 1.23 6.09
CA LYS A 77 -7.58 2.47 6.60
C LYS A 77 -6.51 3.57 6.56
N GLN A 78 -6.82 4.69 5.93
CA GLN A 78 -5.96 5.87 5.97
C GLN A 78 -6.54 6.87 6.97
N LEU A 79 -5.84 7.06 8.09
CA LEU A 79 -6.22 8.03 9.10
C LEU A 79 -5.81 9.43 8.61
N GLY A 80 -6.77 10.26 8.20
CA GLY A 80 -6.52 11.61 7.69
C GLY A 80 -7.53 12.61 8.24
N GLY A 81 -7.22 13.28 9.34
CA GLY A 81 -8.08 14.31 9.94
C GLY A 81 -9.22 13.74 10.81
N GLU A 82 -10.41 14.36 10.80
CA GLU A 82 -11.56 13.97 11.62
C GLU A 82 -12.21 12.64 11.20
N TYR A 83 -11.89 12.12 10.01
CA TYR A 83 -12.50 10.93 9.44
C TYR A 83 -11.43 10.02 8.82
N ALA A 84 -11.53 8.71 9.07
CA ALA A 84 -10.66 7.72 8.45
C ALA A 84 -11.21 7.32 7.08
N SER A 85 -10.45 7.43 5.98
CA SER A 85 -10.85 6.87 4.68
C SER A 85 -10.49 5.39 4.60
N VAL A 86 -11.17 4.65 3.72
CA VAL A 86 -10.92 3.22 3.52
C VAL A 86 -10.65 2.96 2.04
N ALA A 87 -9.52 2.33 1.75
CA ALA A 87 -9.21 1.83 0.41
C ALA A 87 -9.78 0.43 0.25
N ILE A 88 -10.47 0.19 -0.86
CA ILE A 88 -11.16 -1.07 -1.16
C ILE A 88 -10.85 -1.54 -2.59
N LEU A 89 -10.90 -2.85 -2.78
CA LEU A 89 -10.98 -3.51 -4.08
C LEU A 89 -12.42 -4.00 -4.30
N THR A 90 -13.02 -3.58 -5.41
CA THR A 90 -14.32 -4.06 -5.90
C THR A 90 -14.14 -4.87 -7.18
N SER A 91 -15.24 -5.33 -7.79
CA SER A 91 -15.20 -5.97 -9.13
C SER A 91 -14.66 -5.04 -10.21
N ASP A 92 -14.85 -3.73 -10.05
CA ASP A 92 -14.59 -2.75 -11.10
C ASP A 92 -13.20 -2.12 -10.98
N GLY A 93 -12.59 -2.19 -9.80
CA GLY A 93 -11.25 -1.69 -9.55
C GLY A 93 -11.01 -1.25 -8.11
N PHE A 94 -10.02 -0.38 -7.93
CA PHE A 94 -9.68 0.18 -6.64
C PHE A 94 -10.40 1.49 -6.40
N TYR A 95 -10.89 1.66 -5.18
CA TYR A 95 -11.57 2.87 -4.76
C TYR A 95 -11.15 3.26 -3.35
N GLU A 96 -11.22 4.55 -3.05
CA GLU A 96 -11.17 5.10 -1.72
C GLU A 96 -12.55 5.64 -1.37
N SER A 97 -13.05 5.31 -0.19
CA SER A 97 -14.22 6.01 0.33
C SER A 97 -13.86 7.39 0.83
N GLN A 98 -14.64 8.38 0.37
CA GLN A 98 -14.60 9.76 0.86
C GLN A 98 -15.46 9.97 2.13
N GLU A 99 -16.04 8.92 2.68
CA GLU A 99 -16.85 8.94 3.89
C GLU A 99 -16.04 8.35 5.05
N GLY A 100 -16.23 8.86 6.27
CA GLY A 100 -15.48 8.38 7.43
C GLY A 100 -15.72 6.90 7.72
N ALA A 101 -14.68 6.19 8.20
CA ALA A 101 -14.69 4.74 8.38
C ALA A 101 -15.78 4.24 9.33
N GLY A 102 -16.29 5.10 10.21
CA GLY A 102 -17.45 4.81 11.06
C GLY A 102 -18.72 4.54 10.25
N SER A 103 -18.89 5.22 9.11
CA SER A 103 -20.03 5.03 8.23
C SER A 103 -19.94 3.70 7.46
N TRP A 104 -18.73 3.24 7.11
CA TRP A 104 -18.50 1.96 6.43
C TRP A 104 -18.74 0.71 7.29
N PHE A 105 -18.44 0.76 8.58
CA PHE A 105 -18.79 -0.33 9.50
C PHE A 105 -20.31 -0.52 9.61
N VAL A 106 -21.08 0.55 9.45
CA VAL A 106 -22.56 0.51 9.40
C VAL A 106 -23.03 -0.01 8.03
N TYR A 107 -22.37 0.38 6.93
CA TYR A 107 -22.68 -0.10 5.56
C TYR A 107 -22.51 -1.61 5.39
N ALA A 108 -21.45 -2.19 5.96
CA ALA A 108 -21.19 -3.63 5.91
C ALA A 108 -22.17 -4.46 6.75
N LYS A 109 -22.82 -3.87 7.76
CA LYS A 109 -23.71 -4.59 8.70
C LYS A 109 -25.21 -4.46 8.39
N HIS A 110 -25.67 -3.37 7.76
CA HIS A 110 -27.09 -3.00 7.77
C HIS A 110 -27.79 -2.92 6.40
N GLY A 111 -27.11 -3.27 5.30
CA GLY A 111 -27.73 -3.30 3.97
C GLY A 111 -27.71 -1.93 3.29
N GLU A 112 -26.89 -1.90 2.24
CA GLU A 112 -26.72 -0.90 1.16
C GLU A 112 -26.92 0.60 1.47
N PRO A 113 -25.85 1.42 1.42
CA PRO A 113 -25.99 2.83 1.08
C PRO A 113 -26.36 2.97 -0.41
N VAL A 114 -27.31 3.86 -0.71
CA VAL A 114 -27.84 4.09 -2.06
C VAL A 114 -26.80 4.66 -3.04
N ASN A 115 -25.69 5.25 -2.57
CA ASN A 115 -24.56 5.71 -3.41
C ASN A 115 -23.36 6.14 -2.52
N PRO A 116 -22.42 5.24 -2.17
CA PRO A 116 -21.21 5.64 -1.46
C PRO A 116 -20.36 6.57 -2.34
N LYS A 117 -19.83 7.66 -1.78
CA LYS A 117 -18.87 8.51 -2.49
C LYS A 117 -17.52 7.81 -2.61
N LEU A 118 -17.28 7.22 -3.78
CA LEU A 118 -16.06 6.50 -4.11
C LEU A 118 -15.18 7.32 -5.06
N ARG A 119 -13.91 7.46 -4.69
CA ARG A 119 -12.86 8.01 -5.57
C ARG A 119 -12.08 6.85 -6.17
N PRO A 120 -11.93 6.76 -7.50
CA PRO A 120 -11.04 5.77 -8.11
C PRO A 120 -9.60 5.93 -7.61
N LEU A 121 -8.94 4.80 -7.36
CA LEU A 121 -7.52 4.74 -7.00
C LEU A 121 -6.69 4.12 -8.13
N THR A 122 -5.47 4.61 -8.25
CA THR A 122 -4.41 3.92 -8.98
C THR A 122 -3.89 2.72 -8.18
N ALA A 123 -3.24 1.76 -8.85
CA ALA A 123 -2.56 0.66 -8.17
C ALA A 123 -1.51 1.16 -7.16
N ARG A 124 -0.83 2.27 -7.49
CA ARG A 124 0.15 2.91 -6.60
C ARG A 124 -0.49 3.38 -5.29
N GLU A 125 -1.61 4.09 -5.37
CA GLU A 125 -2.35 4.56 -4.18
C GLU A 125 -2.94 3.40 -3.37
N ALA A 126 -3.42 2.34 -4.03
CA ALA A 126 -3.89 1.14 -3.35
C ALA A 126 -2.79 0.46 -2.51
N VAL A 127 -1.56 0.40 -3.04
CA VAL A 127 -0.39 -0.11 -2.30
C VAL A 127 -0.02 0.81 -1.14
N GLU A 128 -0.13 2.13 -1.29
CA GLU A 128 0.11 3.08 -0.20
C GLU A 128 -0.87 2.90 0.95
N ALA A 129 -2.17 2.78 0.63
CA ALA A 129 -3.19 2.57 1.63
C ALA A 129 -3.01 1.23 2.35
N PHE A 130 -2.63 0.16 1.63
CA PHE A 130 -2.30 -1.13 2.22
C PHE A 130 -1.09 -1.05 3.16
N ALA A 131 -0.02 -0.36 2.74
CA ALA A 131 1.19 -0.24 3.55
C ALA A 131 1.00 0.66 4.79
N ALA A 132 0.14 1.68 4.69
CA ALA A 132 -0.16 2.59 5.80
C ALA A 132 -0.95 1.91 6.94
N ASP A 133 -1.75 0.88 6.64
CA ASP A 133 -2.56 0.18 7.64
C ASP A 133 -1.75 -0.84 8.44
N GLY A 134 -1.10 -0.36 9.51
CA GLY A 134 -0.29 -1.19 10.41
C GLY A 134 1.12 -1.46 9.88
N ASP A 135 1.70 -0.51 9.15
CA ASP A 135 3.07 -0.55 8.63
C ASP A 135 3.40 -1.81 7.82
N ARG A 136 2.45 -2.24 6.98
CA ARG A 136 2.61 -3.47 6.18
C ARG A 136 3.68 -3.31 5.11
N ASN A 137 4.33 -4.42 4.78
CA ASN A 137 5.24 -4.47 3.65
C ASN A 137 4.46 -4.35 2.33
N PRO A 138 4.67 -3.31 1.49
CA PRO A 138 3.90 -3.08 0.26
C PRO A 138 3.95 -4.26 -0.72
N ARG A 139 5.02 -5.08 -0.69
CA ARG A 139 5.15 -6.26 -1.55
C ARG A 139 4.19 -7.40 -1.19
N GLY A 140 3.63 -7.40 0.02
CA GLY A 140 2.71 -8.43 0.50
C GLY A 140 1.27 -8.29 0.00
N ILE A 141 0.93 -7.21 -0.72
CA ILE A 141 -0.46 -6.92 -1.10
C ILE A 141 -1.11 -8.03 -1.94
N THR A 142 -0.37 -8.65 -2.87
CA THR A 142 -0.90 -9.72 -3.72
C THR A 142 -1.17 -11.00 -2.93
N ASP A 143 -0.35 -11.29 -1.93
CA ASP A 143 -0.54 -12.47 -1.08
C ASP A 143 -1.72 -12.24 -0.14
N PHE A 144 -1.83 -11.05 0.45
CA PHE A 144 -3.01 -10.62 1.18
C PHE A 144 -4.30 -10.79 0.35
N LEU A 145 -4.30 -10.36 -0.91
CA LEU A 145 -5.48 -10.51 -1.78
C LEU A 145 -5.84 -11.98 -2.04
N ARG A 146 -4.85 -12.87 -2.14
CA ARG A 146 -5.11 -14.32 -2.27
C ARG A 146 -5.73 -14.87 -0.99
N GLU A 147 -5.17 -14.53 0.17
CA GLU A 147 -5.69 -14.97 1.47
C GLU A 147 -7.13 -14.49 1.70
N GLN A 148 -7.44 -13.24 1.34
CA GLN A 148 -8.81 -12.72 1.41
C GLN A 148 -9.75 -13.42 0.42
N ALA A 149 -9.26 -13.76 -0.79
CA ALA A 149 -10.04 -14.51 -1.77
C ALA A 149 -10.41 -15.90 -1.25
N ASP A 150 -9.44 -16.63 -0.68
CA ASP A 150 -9.65 -17.95 -0.10
C ASP A 150 -10.61 -17.91 1.08
N ALA A 151 -10.49 -16.90 1.96
CA ALA A 151 -11.39 -16.68 3.08
C ALA A 151 -12.83 -16.41 2.63
N LEU A 152 -13.02 -15.57 1.60
CA LEU A 152 -14.33 -15.31 1.01
C LEU A 152 -14.95 -16.57 0.40
N ALA A 153 -14.17 -17.31 -0.40
CA ALA A 153 -14.62 -18.56 -1.00
C ALA A 153 -15.08 -19.57 0.06
N LYS A 154 -14.31 -19.73 1.14
CA LYS A 154 -14.66 -20.58 2.27
C LYS A 154 -15.96 -20.11 2.95
N GLY A 155 -16.07 -18.83 3.25
CA GLY A 155 -17.27 -18.26 3.90
C GLY A 155 -18.53 -18.32 3.04
N ILE A 156 -18.41 -18.38 1.70
CA ILE A 156 -19.55 -18.60 0.79
C ILE A 156 -20.00 -20.05 0.84
N LEU A 157 -19.07 -21.01 0.86
CA LEU A 157 -19.39 -22.44 0.95
C LEU A 157 -20.09 -22.76 2.27
N GLU A 158 -19.60 -22.23 3.38
CA GLU A 158 -20.18 -22.45 4.71
C GLU A 158 -21.60 -21.86 4.85
N ARG A 159 -21.93 -20.78 4.12
CA ARG A 159 -23.28 -20.17 4.11
C ARG A 159 -24.31 -20.93 3.27
N ARG A 160 -23.87 -21.89 2.44
CA ARG A 160 -24.74 -22.68 1.54
C ARG A 160 -25.07 -24.07 2.08
N HIS A 161 -24.48 -24.47 3.21
CA HIS A 161 -24.75 -25.72 3.92
C HIS A 161 -25.50 -25.44 5.22
#